data_AF-A0A1V5K3T7-F1
#
_entry.id   AF-A0A1V5K3T7-F1
#
_cell.length_a   1.000
_cell.length_b   1.000
_cell.length_c   1.000
_cell.angle_alpha   90.00
_cell.angle_beta   90.00
_cell.angle_gamma   90.00
#
_symmetry.space_group_name_H-M   'P 1'
#
loop_
_entity.id
_entity.type
_entity.pdbx_description
1 polymer ?
#
loop_
_entity_poly.entity_id
_entity_poly.type
_entity_poly.pdbx_seq_one_letter_code
_entity_poly.pdbx_strand_id
1 'polypeptide(L)'
;MENGTTAMTGHQDHPGTGRNFAGPTERIPLRSLLEGLGVRSLREVDAYNQNELTKAMQEALSEEGFKVVIAKHPCMLKLTREQRRAGKKRKAFAVVDPEKCSSLRTCLREFGCPSFQETGDRAEVHPDLCIGDGSCLSVCSAQALSLKGEPSPQEEKP
;
A
#
# COMPACT_ATOMS: atom_id res chain seq x y z
N MET A 1 4.48 10.18 -2.34
CA MET A 1 4.55 8.72 -2.19
C MET A 1 5.97 8.26 -2.48
N GLU A 2 6.44 7.27 -1.73
CA GLU A 2 7.72 6.61 -1.95
C GLU A 2 7.49 5.10 -2.12
N ASN A 3 7.46 4.64 -3.36
CA ASN A 3 7.19 3.23 -3.71
C ASN A 3 8.35 2.51 -4.42
N GLY A 4 9.51 3.19 -4.49
CA GLY A 4 10.75 2.65 -5.02
C GLY A 4 10.79 2.40 -6.53
N THR A 5 9.86 2.98 -7.32
CA THR A 5 9.82 2.82 -8.78
C THR A 5 8.81 3.74 -9.47
N THR A 6 8.97 4.03 -10.75
CA THR A 6 7.93 4.69 -11.56
C THR A 6 6.91 3.65 -12.05
N ALA A 7 5.89 3.37 -11.24
CA ALA A 7 4.91 2.31 -11.49
C ALA A 7 4.17 2.43 -12.84
N MET A 8 3.71 3.64 -13.19
CA MET A 8 2.83 3.88 -14.35
C MET A 8 3.53 3.69 -15.71
N THR A 9 4.86 3.79 -15.77
CA THR A 9 5.63 3.73 -17.02
C THR A 9 6.37 2.40 -17.20
N GLY A 10 5.93 1.36 -16.49
CA GLY A 10 6.53 0.03 -16.58
C GLY A 10 7.71 -0.19 -15.63
N HIS A 11 7.78 0.54 -14.52
CA HIS A 11 8.80 0.44 -13.47
C HIS A 11 10.16 1.01 -13.87
N GLN A 12 10.16 2.16 -14.54
CA GLN A 12 11.39 2.86 -14.90
C GLN A 12 12.13 3.33 -13.65
N ASP A 13 13.46 3.34 -13.75
CA ASP A 13 14.35 3.88 -12.73
C ASP A 13 14.26 5.40 -12.64
N HIS A 14 14.55 5.93 -11.46
CA HIS A 14 14.66 7.35 -11.16
C HIS A 14 15.62 7.53 -9.98
N PRO A 15 16.10 8.75 -9.64
CA PRO A 15 17.11 8.94 -8.60
C PRO A 15 16.76 8.38 -7.21
N GLY A 16 15.46 8.16 -6.95
CA GLY A 16 14.97 7.54 -5.72
C GLY A 16 14.98 6.01 -5.71
N THR A 17 15.32 5.33 -6.83
CA THR A 17 15.40 3.86 -6.88
C THR A 17 16.79 3.32 -6.52
N GLY A 18 17.81 4.18 -6.50
CA GLY A 18 19.21 3.75 -6.32
C GLY A 18 19.76 2.97 -7.52
N ARG A 19 19.19 3.17 -8.71
CA ARG A 19 19.60 2.51 -9.95
C ARG A 19 19.42 3.46 -11.14
N ASN A 20 20.20 3.25 -12.19
CA ASN A 20 20.02 3.86 -13.49
C ASN A 20 20.39 2.85 -14.61
N PHE A 21 20.45 3.33 -15.86
CA PHE A 21 20.78 2.49 -17.02
C PHE A 21 22.16 1.80 -16.93
N ALA A 22 23.10 2.38 -16.18
CA ALA A 22 24.46 1.85 -15.99
C ALA A 22 24.56 0.86 -14.81
N GLY A 23 23.52 0.75 -13.98
CA GLY A 23 23.47 -0.18 -12.86
C GLY A 23 23.11 0.48 -11.53
N PRO A 24 23.52 -0.11 -10.40
CA PRO A 24 23.31 0.46 -9.06
C PRO A 24 23.98 1.83 -8.91
N THR A 25 23.32 2.72 -8.18
CA THR A 25 23.79 4.08 -7.88
C THR A 25 23.40 4.46 -6.46
N GLU A 26 23.93 5.57 -5.95
CA GLU A 26 23.46 6.12 -4.69
C GLU A 26 22.00 6.56 -4.81
N ARG A 27 21.15 6.06 -3.91
CA ARG A 27 19.75 6.47 -3.82
C ARG A 27 19.67 7.84 -3.20
N ILE A 28 18.86 8.73 -3.77
CA ILE A 28 18.48 9.99 -3.11
C ILE A 28 17.36 9.69 -2.10
N PRO A 29 17.61 9.75 -0.77
CA PRO A 29 16.58 9.53 0.24
C PRO A 29 15.63 10.73 0.29
N LEU A 30 14.34 10.50 0.01
CA LEU A 30 13.35 11.58 -0.09
C LEU A 30 13.23 12.37 1.23
N ARG A 31 13.27 11.67 2.37
CA ARG A 31 13.21 12.30 3.69
C ARG A 31 14.38 13.27 3.92
N SER A 32 15.61 12.82 3.78
CA SER A 32 16.79 13.68 4.02
C SER A 32 16.90 14.81 3.00
N LEU A 33 16.47 14.59 1.75
CA LEU A 33 16.37 15.65 0.76
C LEU A 33 15.42 16.77 1.22
N LEU A 34 14.22 16.42 1.71
CA LEU A 34 13.24 17.39 2.17
C LEU A 34 13.70 18.11 3.44
N GLU A 35 14.31 17.39 4.38
CA GLU A 35 14.92 17.99 5.57
C GLU A 35 16.01 19.00 5.18
N GLY A 36 16.88 18.66 4.21
CA GLY A 36 17.91 19.54 3.68
C GLY A 36 17.36 20.77 2.93
N LEU A 37 16.16 20.69 2.37
CA LEU A 37 15.44 21.81 1.77
C LEU A 37 14.70 22.69 2.81
N GLY A 38 14.81 22.37 4.10
CA GLY A 38 14.22 23.16 5.20
C GLY A 38 12.78 22.77 5.55
N VAL A 39 12.28 21.61 5.10
CA VAL A 39 10.96 21.11 5.50
C VAL A 39 11.02 20.67 6.95
N ARG A 40 10.25 21.34 7.83
CA ARG A 40 10.23 21.07 9.27
C ARG A 40 9.10 20.12 9.70
N SER A 41 7.95 20.20 9.04
CA SER A 41 6.82 19.30 9.30
C SER A 41 6.86 18.18 8.26
N LEU A 42 7.47 17.07 8.66
CA LEU A 42 7.69 15.89 7.84
C LEU A 42 7.26 14.63 8.58
N ARG A 43 6.39 13.84 7.97
CA ARG A 43 5.91 12.56 8.48
C ARG A 43 6.20 11.48 7.45
N GLU A 44 6.60 10.29 7.90
CA GLU A 44 6.73 9.10 7.05
C GLU A 44 5.81 8.03 7.61
N VAL A 45 4.92 7.51 6.77
CA VAL A 45 3.87 6.57 7.18
C VAL A 45 3.75 5.46 6.16
N ASP A 46 3.49 4.25 6.63
CA ASP A 46 3.19 3.13 5.75
C ASP A 46 1.91 3.40 4.94
N ALA A 47 1.99 3.36 3.61
CA ALA A 47 0.85 3.63 2.75
C ALA A 47 -0.30 2.61 2.88
N TYR A 48 -0.04 1.43 3.43
CA TYR A 48 -1.03 0.37 3.61
C TYR A 48 -1.63 0.34 5.03
N ASN A 49 -1.03 1.07 5.98
CA ASN A 49 -1.66 1.34 7.28
C ASN A 49 -2.66 2.50 7.15
N GLN A 50 -3.89 2.19 6.72
CA GLN A 50 -4.92 3.20 6.44
C GLN A 50 -5.26 4.09 7.66
N ASN A 51 -5.24 3.51 8.87
CA ASN A 51 -5.56 4.26 10.09
C ASN A 51 -4.47 5.29 10.41
N GLU A 52 -3.20 4.88 10.35
CA GLU A 52 -2.07 5.76 10.60
C GLU A 52 -1.94 6.83 9.51
N LEU A 53 -2.13 6.45 8.25
CA LEU A 53 -2.10 7.39 7.13
C LEU A 53 -3.21 8.44 7.26
N THR A 54 -4.43 8.02 7.60
CA THR A 54 -5.56 8.95 7.82
C THR A 54 -5.25 9.92 8.96
N LYS A 55 -4.75 9.41 10.08
CA LYS A 55 -4.36 10.24 11.23
C LYS A 55 -3.26 11.24 10.86
N ALA A 56 -2.21 10.79 10.19
CA ALA A 56 -1.10 11.66 9.77
C ALA A 56 -1.56 12.74 8.79
N MET A 57 -2.50 12.43 7.90
CA MET A 57 -3.11 13.41 7.01
C MET A 57 -3.95 14.43 7.78
N GLN A 58 -4.76 14.01 8.76
CA GLN A 58 -5.56 14.91 9.60
C GLN A 58 -4.67 15.87 10.40
N GLU A 59 -3.63 15.36 11.06
CA GLU A 59 -2.66 16.16 11.80
C GLU A 59 -1.95 17.17 10.88
N ALA A 60 -1.46 16.69 9.73
CA ALA A 60 -0.78 17.56 8.76
C ALA A 60 -1.72 18.64 8.20
N LEU A 61 -3.03 18.38 8.08
CA LEU A 61 -3.98 19.40 7.62
C LEU A 61 -4.35 20.41 8.72
N SER A 62 -4.27 20.03 10.00
CA SER A 62 -4.55 20.92 11.13
C SER A 62 -3.43 21.91 11.45
N GLU A 63 -2.20 21.63 11.00
CA GLU A 63 -1.03 22.49 11.23
C GLU A 63 -0.97 23.65 10.22
N GLU A 64 -0.36 24.76 10.61
CA GLU A 64 -0.05 25.85 9.69
C GLU A 64 1.28 25.62 8.94
N GLY A 65 1.46 26.27 7.79
CA GLY A 65 2.72 26.23 7.02
C GLY A 65 2.79 25.12 5.96
N PHE A 66 4.02 24.78 5.53
CA PHE A 66 4.28 23.71 4.55
C PHE A 66 4.56 22.38 5.26
N LYS A 67 3.75 21.37 4.95
CA LYS A 67 3.77 20.04 5.58
C LYS A 67 3.93 18.98 4.51
N VAL A 68 4.69 17.93 4.80
CA VAL A 68 4.87 16.80 3.91
C VAL A 68 4.57 15.49 4.63
N VAL A 69 3.73 14.66 4.01
CA VAL A 69 3.49 13.27 4.42
C VAL A 69 4.05 12.34 3.34
N ILE A 70 5.10 11.60 3.66
CA ILE A 70 5.67 10.56 2.83
C ILE A 70 4.92 9.26 3.10
N ALA A 71 3.91 8.97 2.27
CA ALA A 71 3.30 7.65 2.23
C ALA A 71 4.25 6.66 1.52
N LYS A 72 4.77 5.69 2.27
CA LYS A 72 5.81 4.76 1.84
C LYS A 72 5.33 3.33 1.85
N HIS A 73 5.45 2.64 0.72
CA HIS A 73 5.23 1.20 0.62
C HIS A 73 5.77 0.72 -0.73
N PRO A 74 6.47 -0.44 -0.82
CA PRO A 74 6.87 -1.01 -2.09
C PRO A 74 5.74 -1.09 -3.12
N CYS A 75 6.05 -0.82 -4.40
CA CYS A 75 5.10 -1.02 -5.48
C CYS A 75 4.74 -2.50 -5.63
N MET A 76 3.52 -2.86 -5.23
CA MET A 76 3.06 -4.26 -5.26
C MET A 76 3.02 -4.87 -6.66
N LEU A 77 2.82 -4.07 -7.71
CA LEU A 77 2.90 -4.56 -9.09
C LEU A 77 4.33 -5.02 -9.44
N LYS A 78 5.33 -4.22 -9.06
CA LYS A 78 6.75 -4.57 -9.24
C LYS A 78 7.11 -5.82 -8.43
N LEU A 79 6.77 -5.80 -7.14
CA LEU A 79 7.04 -6.89 -6.21
C LEU A 79 6.41 -8.20 -6.69
N THR A 80 5.13 -8.17 -7.08
CA THR A 80 4.42 -9.35 -7.60
C THR A 80 5.05 -9.85 -8.90
N ARG A 81 5.48 -8.95 -9.80
CA ARG A 81 6.16 -9.32 -11.04
C ARG A 81 7.50 -10.03 -10.76
N GLU A 82 8.28 -9.50 -9.83
CA GLU A 82 9.57 -10.07 -9.42
C GLU A 82 9.39 -11.44 -8.75
N GLN A 83 8.41 -11.57 -7.86
CA GLN A 83 8.06 -12.85 -7.24
C GLN A 83 7.65 -13.91 -8.28
N ARG A 84 6.81 -13.54 -9.26
CA ARG A 84 6.43 -14.44 -10.37
C ARG A 84 7.65 -14.89 -11.18
N ARG A 85 8.56 -13.96 -11.51
CA ARG A 85 9.81 -14.27 -12.22
C ARG A 85 10.71 -15.22 -11.42
N ALA A 86 10.70 -15.11 -10.11
CA ALA A 86 11.42 -16.00 -9.20
C ALA A 86 10.70 -17.34 -8.93
N GLY A 87 9.61 -17.64 -9.66
CA GLY A 87 8.85 -18.88 -9.49
C GLY A 87 8.03 -18.95 -8.18
N LYS A 88 7.93 -17.84 -7.43
CA LYS A 88 7.12 -17.79 -6.20
C LYS A 88 5.63 -17.72 -6.59
N LYS A 89 4.83 -18.62 -6.02
CA LYS A 89 3.37 -18.60 -6.18
C LYS A 89 2.76 -17.47 -5.34
N ARG A 90 1.57 -17.05 -5.77
CA ARG A 90 0.76 -16.04 -5.08
C ARG A 90 0.47 -16.46 -3.65
N LYS A 91 0.68 -15.54 -2.71
CA LYS A 91 0.85 -15.87 -1.30
C LYS A 91 -0.43 -15.69 -0.48
N ALA A 92 -1.12 -14.56 -0.57
CA ALA A 92 -2.36 -14.33 0.16
C ALA A 92 -3.40 -13.58 -0.69
N PHE A 93 -4.67 -13.72 -0.33
CA PHE A 93 -5.77 -12.88 -0.79
C PHE A 93 -6.74 -12.63 0.36
N ALA A 94 -7.42 -11.48 0.32
CA ALA A 94 -8.45 -11.16 1.30
C ALA A 94 -9.68 -12.03 1.09
N VAL A 95 -10.34 -12.42 2.18
CA VAL A 95 -11.62 -13.12 2.19
C VAL A 95 -12.58 -12.41 3.13
N VAL A 96 -13.86 -12.43 2.78
CA VAL A 96 -14.96 -11.92 3.60
C VAL A 96 -15.57 -13.10 4.36
N ASP A 97 -15.66 -12.97 5.67
CA ASP A 97 -16.39 -13.88 6.56
C ASP A 97 -17.89 -13.55 6.48
N PRO A 98 -18.71 -14.44 5.88
CA PRO A 98 -20.13 -14.18 5.68
C PRO A 98 -20.93 -14.12 6.98
N GLU A 99 -20.44 -14.71 8.08
CA GLU A 99 -21.14 -14.72 9.36
C GLU A 99 -20.91 -13.41 10.14
N LYS A 100 -19.77 -12.76 9.93
CA LYS A 100 -19.43 -11.47 10.55
C LYS A 100 -19.81 -10.26 9.71
N CYS A 101 -19.99 -10.44 8.41
CA CYS A 101 -20.27 -9.35 7.50
C CYS A 101 -21.66 -8.74 7.78
N SER A 102 -21.68 -7.46 8.18
CA SER A 102 -22.89 -6.68 8.44
C SER A 102 -23.44 -5.96 7.20
N SER A 103 -22.93 -6.27 6.00
CA SER A 103 -23.35 -5.68 4.71
C SER A 103 -23.34 -4.14 4.65
N LEU A 104 -22.48 -3.49 5.45
CA LEU A 104 -22.29 -2.03 5.43
C LEU A 104 -21.70 -1.50 4.11
N ARG A 105 -21.02 -2.37 3.35
CA ARG A 105 -20.39 -2.07 2.04
C ARG A 105 -19.30 -0.99 2.10
N THR A 106 -18.72 -0.72 3.28
CA THR A 106 -17.58 0.19 3.45
C THR A 106 -16.38 -0.19 2.58
N CYS A 107 -16.09 -1.50 2.44
CA CYS A 107 -15.03 -2.01 1.57
C CYS A 107 -15.23 -1.67 0.08
N LEU A 108 -16.49 -1.56 -0.37
CA LEU A 108 -16.86 -1.23 -1.74
C LEU A 108 -16.97 0.29 -1.95
N ARG A 109 -17.61 1.01 -1.01
CA ARG A 109 -18.00 2.42 -1.19
C ARG A 109 -16.95 3.42 -0.74
N GLU A 110 -16.31 3.15 0.40
CA GLU A 110 -15.36 4.08 1.01
C GLU A 110 -13.92 3.68 0.68
N PHE A 111 -13.57 2.41 0.89
CA PHE A 111 -12.23 1.92 0.54
C PHE A 111 -12.06 1.76 -0.98
N GLY A 112 -13.06 1.20 -1.65
CA GLY A 112 -13.11 1.13 -3.12
C GLY A 112 -12.02 0.25 -3.76
N CYS A 113 -11.57 -0.81 -3.09
CA CYS A 113 -10.55 -1.68 -3.70
C CYS A 113 -11.14 -2.44 -4.90
N PRO A 114 -10.44 -2.42 -6.07
CA PRO A 114 -10.96 -2.99 -7.31
C PRO A 114 -11.08 -4.51 -7.29
N SER A 115 -10.56 -5.20 -6.26
CA SER A 115 -10.76 -6.64 -6.11
C SER A 115 -12.11 -7.00 -5.51
N PHE A 116 -12.86 -6.07 -4.92
CA PHE A 116 -14.19 -6.37 -4.40
C PHE A 116 -15.24 -6.38 -5.51
N GLN A 117 -16.14 -7.36 -5.44
CA GLN A 117 -17.29 -7.52 -6.32
C GLN A 117 -18.57 -7.55 -5.47
N GLU A 118 -19.67 -7.10 -6.06
CA GLU A 118 -20.98 -7.18 -5.44
C GLU A 118 -21.66 -8.49 -5.87
N THR A 119 -21.92 -9.36 -4.90
CA THR A 119 -22.65 -10.62 -5.09
C THR A 119 -23.94 -10.54 -4.29
N GLY A 120 -25.01 -10.04 -4.92
CA GLY A 120 -26.31 -9.84 -4.26
C GLY A 120 -26.25 -8.77 -3.16
N ASP A 121 -26.52 -9.16 -1.92
CA ASP A 121 -26.46 -8.27 -0.76
C ASP A 121 -25.07 -8.15 -0.13
N ARG A 122 -24.10 -8.97 -0.58
CA ARG A 122 -22.78 -9.14 0.04
C ARG A 122 -21.64 -8.70 -0.86
N ALA A 123 -20.52 -8.37 -0.22
CA ALA A 123 -19.24 -8.15 -0.90
C ALA A 123 -18.45 -9.46 -0.97
N GLU A 124 -17.83 -9.71 -2.11
CA GLU A 124 -16.94 -10.85 -2.33
C GLU A 124 -15.59 -10.34 -2.88
N VAL A 125 -14.51 -11.05 -2.62
CA VAL A 125 -13.17 -10.68 -3.13
C VAL A 125 -12.85 -11.55 -4.34
N HIS A 126 -12.62 -10.94 -5.49
CA HIS A 126 -12.16 -11.64 -6.67
C HIS A 126 -10.73 -12.17 -6.44
N PRO A 127 -10.56 -13.49 -6.38
CA PRO A 127 -9.31 -14.10 -5.98
C PRO A 127 -8.26 -14.01 -7.07
N ASP A 128 -8.45 -13.37 -8.23
CA ASP A 128 -7.40 -13.03 -9.20
C ASP A 128 -6.96 -11.57 -9.22
N LEU A 129 -7.82 -10.67 -8.69
CA LEU A 129 -7.53 -9.24 -8.65
C LEU A 129 -6.89 -8.83 -7.32
N CYS A 130 -7.16 -9.57 -6.24
CA CYS A 130 -6.64 -9.25 -4.91
C CYS A 130 -5.12 -9.52 -4.81
N ILE A 131 -4.33 -8.49 -4.59
CA ILE A 131 -2.87 -8.64 -4.42
C ILE A 131 -2.45 -9.09 -3.01
N GLY A 132 -3.41 -9.22 -2.08
CA GLY A 132 -3.15 -9.73 -0.73
C GLY A 132 -2.39 -8.77 0.17
N ASP A 133 -2.51 -7.46 -0.08
CA ASP A 133 -1.82 -6.40 0.66
C ASP A 133 -2.40 -6.11 2.05
N GLY A 134 -3.66 -6.48 2.28
CA GLY A 134 -4.29 -6.38 3.60
C GLY A 134 -4.75 -4.97 3.99
N SER A 135 -4.58 -3.95 3.15
CA SER A 135 -5.01 -2.57 3.44
C SER A 135 -6.52 -2.47 3.74
N CYS A 136 -7.33 -3.39 3.21
CA CYS A 136 -8.76 -3.43 3.46
C CYS A 136 -9.14 -3.91 4.87
N LEU A 137 -8.25 -4.62 5.57
CA LEU A 137 -8.56 -5.27 6.86
C LEU A 137 -8.96 -4.24 7.93
N SER A 138 -8.23 -3.14 8.03
CA SER A 138 -8.48 -2.09 9.02
C SER A 138 -9.73 -1.25 8.73
N VAL A 139 -10.25 -1.31 7.50
CA VAL A 139 -11.39 -0.51 7.05
C VAL A 139 -12.73 -1.15 7.41
N CYS A 140 -12.77 -2.47 7.60
CA CYS A 140 -13.99 -3.16 7.99
C CYS A 140 -14.24 -3.04 9.50
N SER A 141 -15.18 -2.18 9.91
CA SER A 141 -15.57 -2.00 11.31
C SER A 141 -16.14 -3.28 11.95
N ALA A 142 -16.77 -4.15 11.15
CA ALA A 142 -17.26 -5.45 11.57
C ALA A 142 -16.17 -6.53 11.69
N GLN A 143 -14.92 -6.21 11.33
CA GLN A 143 -13.78 -7.14 11.34
C GLN A 143 -14.06 -8.45 10.58
N ALA A 144 -14.83 -8.35 9.50
CA ALA A 144 -15.24 -9.48 8.67
C ALA A 144 -14.21 -9.85 7.60
N LEU A 145 -13.07 -9.18 7.51
CA LEU A 145 -12.04 -9.46 6.51
C LEU A 145 -10.84 -10.17 7.15
N SER A 146 -10.29 -11.16 6.45
CA SER A 146 -9.02 -11.81 6.82
C SER A 146 -8.21 -12.17 5.57
N LEU A 147 -6.92 -12.49 5.73
CA LEU A 147 -6.10 -13.01 4.64
C LEU A 147 -6.12 -14.54 4.65
N LYS A 148 -6.34 -15.15 3.49
CA LYS A 148 -6.22 -16.59 3.26
C LYS A 148 -5.00 -16.86 2.39
N GLY A 149 -4.17 -17.82 2.82
CA GLY A 149 -2.89 -18.16 2.20
C GLY A 149 -1.69 -17.84 3.11
N GLU A 150 -0.47 -18.13 2.67
CA GLU A 150 0.74 -17.74 3.39
C GLU A 150 0.98 -16.24 3.23
N PRO A 151 1.29 -15.46 4.28
CA PRO A 151 1.63 -14.05 4.11
C PRO A 151 2.83 -13.89 3.14
N SER A 152 2.81 -12.84 2.31
CA SER A 152 4.00 -12.45 1.57
C SER A 152 5.15 -12.23 2.55
N PRO A 153 6.41 -12.56 2.18
CA PRO A 153 7.54 -12.10 2.99
C PRO A 153 7.42 -10.58 3.01
N GLN A 154 7.15 -10.04 4.19
CA GLN A 154 7.47 -8.66 4.48
C GLN A 154 8.97 -8.57 4.19
N GLU A 155 9.42 -7.61 3.36
CA GLU A 155 10.84 -7.27 3.38
C GLU A 155 11.16 -7.01 4.85
N GLU A 156 12.14 -7.74 5.39
CA GLU A 156 12.63 -7.55 6.75
C GLU A 156 12.78 -6.05 6.95
N LYS A 157 11.99 -5.53 7.89
CA LYS A 157 12.10 -4.15 8.34
C LYS A 157 13.56 -3.99 8.78
N PRO A 158 14.35 -3.08 8.18
CA PRO A 158 15.69 -2.83 8.68
C PRO A 158 15.65 -2.36 10.14
#